data_AF-A0A9W8QMM1-F1
#
_entry.id   AF-A0A9W8QMM1-F1
#
_cell.length_a   1.000
_cell.length_b   1.000
_cell.length_c   1.000
_cell.angle_alpha   90.00
_cell.angle_beta   90.00
_cell.angle_gamma   90.00
#
_symmetry.space_group_name_H-M   'P 1'
#
loop_
_entity.id
_entity.type
_entity.pdbx_description
1 polymer ?
#
loop_
_entity_poly.entity_id
_entity_poly.type
_entity_poly.pdbx_seq_one_letter_code
_entity_poly.pdbx_strand_id
1 'polypeptide(L)'
;MICLDTQDPGQHLLMRRLLSLALRCNFVSVSCVTHTMKPLRAFPLPFNVGTDICQISRVYGILKTPRATRFVNRILAHEERPRFGALASTLPLMPKPESLRARGDDGGHHHEALSARDPDGWKAAAFLAGRFAAKEAAIKAHTHRQLTFHDVVIERRAVAAVARTETLGSGPPVARIRAADGAGEDESAMVSISHDGDYATAVCLAHDPSVTGE
;
A
#
# COMPACT_ATOMS: atom_id res chain seq x y z
N MET A 1 51.98 34.64 1.00
CA MET A 1 51.31 35.66 0.17
C MET A 1 49.86 35.19 0.06
N ILE A 2 48.86 35.74 0.75
CA ILE A 2 48.60 37.10 1.24
C ILE A 2 47.91 36.97 2.62
N CYS A 3 48.39 37.72 3.61
CA CYS A 3 47.62 38.12 4.78
C CYS A 3 46.66 39.23 4.37
N LEU A 4 45.44 39.28 4.90
CA LEU A 4 44.80 40.53 5.32
C LEU A 4 43.70 40.23 6.35
N ASP A 5 43.97 40.71 7.56
CA ASP A 5 43.02 41.03 8.62
C ASP A 5 41.92 41.98 8.13
N THR A 6 40.71 41.81 8.68
CA THR A 6 39.91 42.94 9.20
C THR A 6 38.87 42.40 10.18
N GLN A 7 39.09 42.66 11.48
CA GLN A 7 38.10 42.55 12.56
C GLN A 7 37.07 43.69 12.44
N ASP A 8 35.79 43.36 12.51
CA ASP A 8 34.69 44.35 12.67
C ASP A 8 34.15 44.27 14.12
N PRO A 9 34.28 45.33 14.95
CA PRO A 9 33.92 45.29 16.37
C PRO A 9 32.42 45.45 16.68
N GLY A 10 31.53 45.50 15.67
CA GLY A 10 30.10 45.76 15.86
C GLY A 10 29.23 44.59 16.37
N GLN A 11 29.71 43.34 16.33
CA GLN A 11 28.85 42.16 16.55
C GLN A 11 28.76 41.68 18.01
N HIS A 12 29.61 42.20 18.90
CA HIS A 12 29.70 41.72 20.29
C HIS A 12 28.64 42.30 21.25
N LEU A 13 27.95 43.38 20.86
CA LEU A 13 27.01 44.08 21.73
C LEU A 13 25.56 43.57 21.60
N LEU A 14 25.20 42.93 20.48
CA LEU A 14 23.87 42.37 20.26
C LEU A 14 23.68 41.02 20.96
N MET A 15 24.75 40.20 21.03
CA MET A 15 24.73 38.91 21.73
C MET A 15 24.62 39.04 23.26
N ARG A 16 25.15 40.13 23.84
CA ARG A 16 25.09 40.36 25.30
C ARG A 16 23.74 40.89 25.79
N ARG A 17 22.91 41.51 24.94
CA ARG A 17 21.55 41.94 25.32
C ARG A 17 20.52 40.81 25.25
N LEU A 18 20.72 39.81 24.38
CA LEU A 18 19.85 38.62 24.32
C LEU A 18 20.09 37.65 25.49
N LEU A 19 21.32 37.56 26.01
CA LEU A 19 21.60 36.72 27.18
C LEU A 19 20.99 37.24 28.49
N SER A 20 20.70 38.55 28.60
CA SER A 20 20.12 39.13 29.82
C SER A 20 18.59 38.98 29.91
N LEU A 21 17.90 38.66 28.81
CA LEU A 21 16.43 38.53 28.79
C LEU A 21 15.95 37.08 28.99
N ALA A 22 16.84 36.10 28.87
CA ALA A 22 16.52 34.68 29.05
C ALA A 22 16.51 34.21 30.53
N LEU A 23 16.95 35.06 31.47
CA LEU A 23 17.11 34.70 32.89
C LEU A 23 15.90 35.02 33.79
N ARG A 24 14.72 35.31 33.21
CA ARG A 24 13.46 35.47 33.97
C ARG A 24 12.29 34.70 33.38
N CYS A 25 12.53 33.48 32.90
CA CYS A 25 11.46 32.52 32.76
C CYS A 25 11.40 31.71 34.06
N ASN A 26 10.42 32.03 34.91
CA ASN A 26 10.08 31.24 36.09
C ASN A 26 9.90 29.78 35.65
N PHE A 27 10.86 28.95 36.04
CA PHE A 27 10.80 27.51 35.87
C PHE A 27 9.75 27.00 36.87
N VAL A 28 8.48 27.02 36.45
CA VAL A 28 7.45 26.21 37.12
C VAL A 28 7.91 24.78 36.91
N SER A 29 8.40 24.16 37.99
CA SER A 29 8.70 22.74 38.04
C SER A 29 7.41 21.97 37.78
N VAL A 30 7.11 21.73 36.50
CA VAL A 30 6.16 20.71 36.11
C VAL A 30 6.80 19.41 36.58
N SER A 31 6.32 18.88 37.70
CA SER A 31 6.63 17.53 38.14
C SER A 31 6.18 16.59 37.04
N CYS A 32 7.09 16.29 36.11
CA CYS A 32 6.89 15.27 35.09
C CYS A 32 6.81 13.96 35.85
N VAL A 33 5.58 13.52 36.13
CA VAL A 33 5.34 12.16 36.59
C VAL A 33 5.73 11.29 35.40
N THR A 34 6.95 10.77 35.43
CA THR A 34 7.37 9.70 34.53
C THR A 34 6.52 8.49 34.88
N HIS A 35 5.38 8.34 34.22
CA HIS A 35 4.60 7.13 34.28
C HIS A 35 5.49 6.04 33.66
N THR A 36 6.18 5.27 34.51
CA THR A 36 6.96 4.12 34.09
C THR A 36 5.97 3.12 33.51
N MET A 37 5.84 3.13 32.18
CA MET A 37 5.03 2.16 31.48
C MET A 37 5.59 0.78 31.79
N LYS A 38 4.70 -0.13 32.23
CA LYS A 38 5.06 -1.54 32.36
C LYS A 38 5.52 -2.03 30.98
N PRO A 39 6.55 -2.90 30.92
CA PRO A 39 7.05 -3.41 29.65
C PRO A 39 5.91 -4.12 28.90
N LEU A 40 5.80 -3.86 27.60
CA LEU A 40 4.82 -4.51 26.74
C LEU A 40 5.24 -5.96 26.54
N ARG A 41 4.35 -6.90 26.87
CA ARG A 41 4.51 -8.29 26.51
C ARG A 41 4.19 -8.44 25.02
N ALA A 42 5.06 -9.12 24.28
CA ALA A 42 4.81 -9.44 22.88
C ALA A 42 3.53 -10.27 22.71
N PHE A 43 2.90 -10.14 21.54
CA PHE A 43 1.76 -10.96 21.18
C PHE A 43 2.18 -12.45 21.12
N PRO A 44 1.38 -13.39 21.66
CA PRO A 44 1.86 -14.75 21.94
C PRO A 44 2.03 -15.66 20.73
N LEU A 45 1.54 -15.27 19.55
CA LEU A 45 1.64 -16.09 18.33
C LEU A 45 2.45 -15.34 17.28
N PRO A 46 3.32 -16.02 16.51
CA PRO A 46 4.23 -15.40 15.56
C PRO A 46 3.49 -15.09 14.24
N PHE A 47 2.46 -14.26 14.30
CA PHE A 47 1.77 -13.79 13.10
C PHE A 47 1.53 -12.29 13.12
N ASN A 48 1.60 -11.71 11.94
CA ASN A 48 1.30 -10.32 11.67
C ASN A 48 0.09 -10.22 10.74
N VAL A 49 -0.65 -9.12 10.91
CA VAL A 49 -1.80 -8.79 10.09
C VAL A 49 -1.51 -7.52 9.31
N GLY A 50 -1.77 -7.55 8.01
CA GLY A 50 -1.77 -6.36 7.17
C GLY A 50 -3.16 -6.12 6.58
N THR A 51 -3.54 -4.86 6.47
CA THR A 51 -4.82 -4.44 5.88
C THR A 51 -4.58 -3.33 4.87
N ASP A 52 -5.40 -3.28 3.83
CA ASP A 52 -5.37 -2.18 2.86
C ASP A 52 -6.73 -1.93 2.21
N ILE A 53 -6.95 -0.68 1.82
CA ILE A 53 -8.14 -0.25 1.09
C ILE A 53 -7.72 0.62 -0.11
N CYS A 54 -8.31 0.34 -1.27
CA CYS A 54 -7.99 0.97 -2.54
C CYS A 54 -9.27 1.46 -3.23
N GLN A 55 -9.28 2.71 -3.67
CA GLN A 55 -10.42 3.30 -4.39
C GLN A 55 -10.39 2.89 -5.87
N ILE A 56 -11.47 2.27 -6.35
CA ILE A 56 -11.58 1.71 -7.70
C ILE A 56 -11.63 2.81 -8.75
N SER A 57 -12.39 3.89 -8.52
CA SER A 57 -12.46 5.05 -9.41
C SER A 57 -11.09 5.69 -9.66
N ARG A 58 -10.21 5.69 -8.65
CA ARG A 58 -8.84 6.20 -8.78
C ARG A 58 -8.02 5.31 -9.71
N VAL A 59 -8.13 3.99 -9.56
CA VAL A 59 -7.47 3.01 -10.45
C VAL A 59 -8.01 3.13 -11.88
N TYR A 60 -9.33 3.21 -12.04
CA TYR A 60 -9.99 3.40 -13.32
C TYR A 60 -9.50 4.68 -14.03
N GLY A 61 -9.40 5.79 -13.30
CA GLY A 61 -8.86 7.04 -13.83
C GLY A 61 -7.42 6.89 -14.33
N ILE A 62 -6.57 6.12 -13.64
CA ILE A 62 -5.19 5.84 -14.07
C ILE A 62 -5.17 4.99 -15.34
N LEU A 63 -6.02 3.96 -15.43
CA LEU A 63 -6.12 3.05 -16.57
C LEU A 63 -6.53 3.76 -17.87
N LYS A 64 -7.22 4.90 -17.77
CA LYS A 64 -7.55 5.74 -18.94
C LYS A 64 -6.43 6.67 -19.40
N THR A 65 -5.32 6.75 -18.66
CA THR A 65 -4.19 7.60 -19.04
C THR A 65 -3.09 6.81 -19.76
N PRO A 66 -2.17 7.49 -20.47
CA PRO A 66 -0.99 6.83 -21.04
C PRO A 66 -0.08 6.13 -20.00
N ARG A 67 -0.30 6.39 -18.70
CA ARG A 67 0.45 5.75 -17.60
C ARG A 67 -0.05 4.36 -17.25
N ALA A 68 -1.16 3.90 -17.83
CA ALA A 68 -1.80 2.63 -17.53
C ALA A 68 -0.82 1.44 -17.59
N THR A 69 -0.07 1.32 -18.68
CA THR A 69 0.89 0.21 -18.86
C THR A 69 1.97 0.19 -17.77
N ARG A 70 2.53 1.35 -17.41
CA ARG A 70 3.52 1.45 -16.33
C ARG A 70 2.91 1.08 -14.98
N PHE A 71 1.68 1.53 -14.73
CA PHE A 71 0.97 1.25 -13.48
C PHE A 71 0.67 -0.25 -13.32
N VAL A 72 0.11 -0.87 -14.36
CA VAL A 72 -0.15 -2.32 -14.40
C VAL A 72 1.14 -3.12 -14.21
N ASN A 73 2.20 -2.76 -14.95
CA ASN A 73 3.49 -3.44 -14.85
C ASN A 73 4.17 -3.28 -13.50
N ARG A 74 3.88 -2.20 -12.76
CA ARG A 74 4.39 -1.98 -11.39
C ARG A 74 3.69 -2.86 -10.36
N ILE A 75 2.40 -3.12 -10.54
CA ILE A 75 1.57 -3.81 -9.54
C ILE A 75 1.54 -5.30 -9.82
N LEU A 76 1.31 -5.71 -11.07
CA LEU A 76 1.10 -7.11 -11.43
C LEU A 76 2.42 -7.80 -11.77
N ALA A 77 2.66 -8.91 -11.07
CA ALA A 77 3.71 -9.85 -11.45
C ALA A 77 3.41 -10.47 -12.82
N HIS A 78 4.43 -11.02 -13.47
CA HIS A 78 4.28 -11.53 -14.84
C HIS A 78 3.17 -12.59 -14.93
N GLU A 79 3.05 -13.42 -13.90
CA GLU A 79 2.08 -14.49 -13.75
C GLU A 79 0.63 -14.02 -13.63
N GLU A 80 0.41 -12.79 -13.17
CA GLU A 80 -0.93 -12.22 -12.99
C GLU A 80 -1.42 -11.49 -14.26
N ARG A 81 -0.50 -11.10 -15.14
CA ARG A 81 -0.79 -10.30 -16.34
C ARG A 81 -1.70 -11.00 -17.34
N PRO A 82 -1.61 -12.32 -17.62
CA PRO A 82 -2.53 -12.97 -18.55
C PRO A 82 -4.00 -12.87 -18.10
N ARG A 83 -4.25 -13.03 -16.79
CA ARG A 83 -5.60 -12.90 -16.22
C ARG A 83 -6.13 -11.47 -16.34
N PHE A 84 -5.27 -10.48 -16.07
CA PHE A 84 -5.63 -9.08 -16.27
C PHE A 84 -5.85 -8.77 -17.76
N GLY A 85 -5.02 -9.31 -18.65
CA GLY A 85 -5.12 -9.15 -20.10
C GLY A 85 -6.46 -9.66 -20.64
N ALA A 86 -6.93 -10.81 -20.18
CA ALA A 86 -8.24 -11.35 -20.56
C ALA A 86 -9.42 -10.47 -20.08
N LEU A 87 -9.29 -9.82 -18.93
CA LEU A 87 -10.27 -8.84 -18.43
C LEU A 87 -10.15 -7.49 -19.14
N ALA A 88 -8.94 -7.12 -19.56
CA ALA A 88 -8.64 -5.83 -20.16
C ALA A 88 -8.85 -5.82 -21.68
N SER A 89 -8.81 -6.99 -22.34
CA SER A 89 -9.03 -7.11 -23.79
C SER A 89 -10.44 -6.74 -24.23
N THR A 90 -11.39 -6.67 -23.30
CA THR A 90 -12.74 -6.17 -23.54
C THR A 90 -12.87 -4.66 -23.34
N LEU A 91 -11.82 -3.95 -22.86
CA LEU A 91 -11.87 -2.50 -22.79
C LEU A 91 -11.88 -1.87 -24.19
N PRO A 92 -12.85 -1.00 -24.49
CA PRO A 92 -12.74 -0.09 -25.61
C PRO A 92 -11.53 0.83 -25.37
N LEU A 93 -10.50 0.72 -26.22
CA LEU A 93 -9.40 1.67 -26.25
C LEU A 93 -9.93 3.05 -26.69
N MET A 94 -10.22 3.89 -25.68
CA MET A 94 -10.53 5.33 -25.69
C MET A 94 -11.95 5.75 -26.09
N PRO A 95 -12.49 6.79 -25.41
CA PRO A 95 -12.32 8.13 -25.99
C PRO A 95 -11.62 9.13 -25.06
N LYS A 96 -11.26 10.27 -25.66
CA LYS A 96 -10.49 11.44 -25.16
C LYS A 96 -10.75 11.84 -23.69
N PRO A 97 -9.72 12.40 -23.01
CA PRO A 97 -9.88 12.98 -21.68
C PRO A 97 -10.46 14.39 -21.79
N GLU A 98 -11.75 14.51 -22.07
CA GLU A 98 -12.49 15.73 -21.77
C GLU A 98 -13.43 15.39 -20.59
N SER A 99 -13.31 16.16 -19.51
CA SER A 99 -14.16 16.15 -18.30
C SER A 99 -13.93 15.12 -17.18
N LEU A 100 -12.68 14.84 -16.77
CA LEU A 100 -12.41 14.40 -15.37
C LEU A 100 -11.59 15.45 -14.62
N ARG A 101 -12.04 16.70 -14.69
CA ARG A 101 -11.81 17.70 -13.64
C ARG A 101 -13.07 17.79 -12.77
N ALA A 102 -13.47 16.68 -12.16
CA ALA A 102 -14.45 16.73 -11.07
C ALA A 102 -13.69 16.97 -9.77
N ARG A 103 -13.38 18.24 -9.49
CA ARG A 103 -13.36 18.73 -8.11
C ARG A 103 -14.83 18.86 -7.74
N GLY A 104 -15.31 18.11 -6.76
CA GLY A 104 -16.68 18.22 -6.28
C GLY A 104 -17.17 16.92 -5.69
N ASP A 105 -17.13 16.89 -4.37
CA ASP A 105 -17.98 16.13 -3.45
C ASP A 105 -19.38 15.82 -4.00
N ASP A 106 -19.62 14.58 -4.41
CA ASP A 106 -20.95 13.95 -4.46
C ASP A 106 -20.77 12.41 -4.33
N GLY A 107 -20.50 11.99 -3.09
CA GLY A 107 -19.86 10.72 -2.73
C GLY A 107 -20.65 9.43 -2.92
N GLY A 108 -21.84 9.45 -3.52
CA GLY A 108 -22.71 8.27 -3.63
C GLY A 108 -22.86 7.69 -5.05
N HIS A 109 -23.05 8.54 -6.06
CA HIS A 109 -23.60 8.09 -7.37
C HIS A 109 -22.59 8.06 -8.52
N HIS A 110 -21.39 8.58 -8.31
CA HIS A 110 -20.41 8.70 -9.40
C HIS A 110 -19.90 7.32 -9.86
N HIS A 111 -19.64 6.40 -8.95
CA HIS A 111 -19.10 5.08 -9.30
C HIS A 111 -20.13 4.18 -9.99
N GLU A 112 -21.41 4.25 -9.58
CA GLU A 112 -22.51 3.53 -10.22
C GLU A 112 -22.72 4.00 -11.67
N ALA A 113 -22.62 5.31 -11.90
CA ALA A 113 -22.68 5.88 -13.25
C ALA A 113 -21.48 5.46 -14.10
N LEU A 114 -20.27 5.35 -13.51
CA LEU A 114 -19.07 4.89 -14.21
C LEU A 114 -19.15 3.39 -14.55
N SER A 115 -19.57 2.55 -13.60
CA SER A 115 -19.69 1.10 -13.79
C SER A 115 -20.78 0.76 -14.82
N ALA A 116 -21.89 1.51 -14.85
CA ALA A 116 -22.93 1.35 -15.86
C ALA A 116 -22.50 1.77 -17.27
N ARG A 117 -21.64 2.81 -17.38
CA ARG A 117 -21.14 3.33 -18.66
C ARG A 117 -20.08 2.44 -19.31
N ASP A 118 -19.20 1.87 -18.49
CA ASP A 118 -18.06 1.06 -18.92
C ASP A 118 -17.84 -0.10 -17.95
N PRO A 119 -18.70 -1.14 -18.01
CA PRO A 119 -18.67 -2.25 -17.07
C PRO A 119 -17.37 -3.07 -17.18
N ASP A 120 -16.77 -3.16 -18.36
CA ASP A 120 -15.56 -3.94 -18.58
C ASP A 120 -14.32 -3.20 -18.07
N GLY A 121 -14.20 -1.90 -18.35
CA GLY A 121 -13.16 -1.07 -17.75
C GLY A 121 -13.28 -1.00 -16.23
N TRP A 122 -14.51 -0.97 -15.71
CA TRP A 122 -14.75 -1.03 -14.27
C TRP A 122 -14.31 -2.36 -13.65
N LYS A 123 -14.66 -3.51 -14.27
CA LYS A 123 -14.20 -4.83 -13.82
C LYS A 123 -12.68 -4.94 -13.82
N ALA A 124 -12.02 -4.44 -14.85
CA ALA A 124 -10.55 -4.42 -14.91
C ALA A 124 -9.95 -3.53 -13.80
N ALA A 125 -10.55 -2.37 -13.56
CA ALA A 125 -10.14 -1.49 -12.47
C ALA A 125 -10.35 -2.12 -11.09
N ALA A 126 -11.50 -2.75 -10.85
CA ALA A 126 -11.82 -3.46 -9.61
C ALA A 126 -10.86 -4.63 -9.37
N PHE A 127 -10.56 -5.41 -10.42
CA PHE A 127 -9.56 -6.48 -10.34
C PHE A 127 -8.18 -5.94 -9.94
N LEU A 128 -7.72 -4.86 -10.59
CA LEU A 128 -6.41 -4.28 -10.32
C LEU A 128 -6.36 -3.62 -8.93
N ALA A 129 -7.43 -2.95 -8.51
CA ALA A 129 -7.56 -2.37 -7.17
C ALA A 129 -7.53 -3.46 -6.09
N GLY A 130 -8.22 -4.58 -6.29
CA GLY A 130 -8.17 -5.73 -5.39
C GLY A 130 -6.78 -6.34 -5.30
N ARG A 131 -6.05 -6.44 -6.42
CA ARG A 131 -4.64 -6.90 -6.43
C ARG A 131 -3.70 -5.91 -5.75
N PHE A 132 -3.89 -4.62 -5.96
CA PHE A 132 -3.15 -3.59 -5.26
C PHE A 132 -3.33 -3.71 -3.74
N ALA A 133 -4.59 -3.72 -3.27
CA ALA A 133 -4.92 -3.85 -1.86
C ALA A 133 -4.36 -5.14 -1.25
N ALA A 134 -4.52 -6.27 -1.95
CA ALA A 134 -4.00 -7.56 -1.48
C ALA A 134 -2.48 -7.57 -1.30
N LYS A 135 -1.75 -6.96 -2.24
CA LYS A 135 -0.29 -6.91 -2.16
C LYS A 135 0.20 -5.92 -1.11
N GLU A 136 -0.43 -4.76 -0.97
CA GLU A 136 -0.15 -3.81 0.13
C GLU A 136 -0.41 -4.46 1.49
N ALA A 137 -1.54 -5.17 1.64
CA ALA A 137 -1.85 -5.93 2.85
C ALA A 137 -0.78 -7.00 3.13
N ALA A 138 -0.32 -7.72 2.12
CA ALA A 138 0.76 -8.69 2.28
C ALA A 138 2.08 -8.03 2.69
N ILE A 139 2.49 -6.93 2.03
CA ILE A 139 3.71 -6.18 2.38
C ILE A 139 3.66 -5.72 3.84
N LYS A 140 2.50 -5.21 4.29
CA LYS A 140 2.28 -4.80 5.69
C LYS A 140 2.34 -5.96 6.68
N ALA A 141 1.93 -7.17 6.29
CA ALA A 141 1.99 -8.36 7.13
C ALA A 141 3.43 -8.92 7.25
N HIS A 142 4.33 -8.63 6.30
CA HIS A 142 5.71 -9.13 6.32
C HIS A 142 6.70 -8.04 6.76
N THR A 143 6.52 -7.50 7.96
CA THR A 143 7.35 -6.42 8.52
C THR A 143 8.85 -6.76 8.62
N HIS A 144 9.18 -8.05 8.70
CA HIS A 144 10.55 -8.57 8.75
C HIS A 144 11.24 -8.61 7.37
N ARG A 145 10.53 -8.35 6.27
CA ARG A 145 11.07 -8.34 4.90
C ARG A 145 10.74 -7.03 4.18
N GLN A 146 11.65 -6.60 3.30
CA GLN A 146 11.38 -5.49 2.38
C GLN A 146 10.85 -6.04 1.05
N LEU A 147 9.55 -6.35 1.03
CA LEU A 147 8.90 -6.87 -0.18
C LEU A 147 8.52 -5.76 -1.16
N THR A 148 8.61 -6.06 -2.44
CA THR A 148 8.03 -5.28 -3.54
C THR A 148 6.74 -5.95 -4.05
N PHE A 149 5.97 -5.25 -4.88
CA PHE A 149 4.78 -5.83 -5.52
C PHE A 149 5.06 -7.09 -6.35
N HIS A 150 6.27 -7.25 -6.87
CA HIS A 150 6.62 -8.42 -7.69
C HIS A 150 7.01 -9.63 -6.85
N ASP A 151 7.30 -9.43 -5.56
CA ASP A 151 7.61 -10.51 -4.62
C ASP A 151 6.32 -11.17 -4.08
N VAL A 152 5.18 -10.48 -4.23
CA VAL A 152 3.86 -10.98 -3.84
C VAL A 152 3.06 -11.34 -5.09
N VAL A 153 2.68 -12.61 -5.24
CA VAL A 153 1.83 -13.10 -6.33
C VAL A 153 0.52 -13.62 -5.76
N ILE A 154 -0.63 -13.09 -6.24
CA ILE A 154 -1.94 -13.53 -5.75
C ILE A 154 -2.48 -14.64 -6.65
N GLU A 155 -2.48 -15.84 -6.10
CA GLU A 155 -2.89 -17.06 -6.78
C GLU A 155 -4.21 -17.57 -6.21
N ARG A 156 -4.89 -18.45 -6.94
CA ARG A 156 -6.04 -19.19 -6.41
C ARG A 156 -5.55 -20.59 -6.09
N ARG A 157 -5.78 -21.04 -4.86
CA ARG A 157 -5.46 -22.41 -4.49
C ARG A 157 -6.30 -23.36 -5.36
N ALA A 158 -5.65 -24.19 -6.16
CA ALA A 158 -6.32 -25.31 -6.81
C ALA A 158 -6.72 -26.29 -5.71
N VAL A 159 -8.01 -26.39 -5.42
CA VAL A 159 -8.51 -27.39 -4.49
C VAL A 159 -8.44 -28.73 -5.22
N ALA A 160 -7.57 -29.63 -4.77
CA ALA A 160 -7.42 -30.95 -5.37
C ALA A 160 -8.67 -31.81 -5.05
N ALA A 161 -9.74 -31.66 -5.83
CA ALA A 161 -10.72 -32.70 -6.16
C ALA A 161 -11.86 -32.13 -7.03
N VAL A 162 -11.92 -32.62 -8.27
CA VAL A 162 -13.08 -32.99 -9.09
C VAL A 162 -12.83 -32.55 -10.53
N ALA A 163 -12.51 -33.55 -11.36
CA ALA A 163 -12.52 -33.45 -12.80
C ALA A 163 -13.89 -33.00 -13.30
N ARG A 164 -13.94 -31.87 -14.02
CA ARG A 164 -14.82 -31.66 -15.18
C ARG A 164 -14.41 -30.40 -15.92
N THR A 165 -14.22 -30.61 -17.22
CA THR A 165 -14.26 -29.68 -18.35
C THR A 165 -14.86 -28.31 -18.01
N GLU A 166 -14.05 -27.26 -18.21
CA GLU A 166 -14.43 -25.85 -18.39
C GLU A 166 -15.47 -25.25 -17.44
N THR A 167 -15.02 -24.76 -16.27
CA THR A 167 -15.29 -23.39 -15.74
C THR A 167 -14.70 -23.23 -14.32
N LEU A 168 -13.89 -22.20 -14.12
CA LEU A 168 -13.84 -21.37 -12.89
C LEU A 168 -13.84 -22.10 -11.53
N GLY A 169 -12.68 -22.58 -11.07
CA GLY A 169 -12.52 -22.98 -9.66
C GLY A 169 -12.41 -21.76 -8.71
N SER A 170 -13.43 -21.56 -7.86
CA SER A 170 -13.53 -20.53 -6.81
C SER A 170 -12.74 -20.88 -5.54
N GLY A 171 -11.48 -21.31 -5.68
CA GLY A 171 -10.60 -21.49 -4.52
C GLY A 171 -10.32 -20.15 -3.83
N PRO A 172 -10.18 -20.13 -2.49
CA PRO A 172 -9.79 -18.91 -1.78
C PRO A 172 -8.45 -18.42 -2.32
N PRO A 173 -8.27 -17.08 -2.48
CA PRO A 173 -6.99 -16.54 -2.91
C PRO A 173 -5.93 -16.80 -1.84
N VAL A 174 -4.70 -16.98 -2.28
CA VAL A 174 -3.51 -17.13 -1.44
C VAL A 174 -2.44 -16.19 -1.97
N ALA A 175 -1.71 -15.54 -1.07
CA ALA A 175 -0.55 -14.74 -1.43
C ALA A 175 0.71 -15.62 -1.36
N ARG A 176 1.32 -15.87 -2.51
CA ARG A 176 2.64 -16.50 -2.61
C ARG A 176 3.70 -15.42 -2.49
N ILE A 177 4.61 -15.58 -1.55
CA ILE A 177 5.68 -14.63 -1.23
C ILE A 177 6.99 -15.26 -1.67
N ARG A 178 7.63 -14.66 -2.67
CA ARG A 178 8.85 -15.20 -3.25
C ARG A 178 9.98 -15.26 -2.23
N ALA A 179 10.81 -16.29 -2.29
CA ALA A 179 12.06 -16.34 -1.53
C ALA A 179 12.97 -15.14 -1.86
N ALA A 180 13.70 -14.63 -0.87
CA ALA A 180 14.49 -13.40 -1.02
C ALA A 180 15.66 -13.55 -2.01
N ASP A 181 16.21 -14.75 -2.14
CA ASP A 181 17.37 -15.08 -2.97
C ASP A 181 17.03 -16.01 -4.15
N GLY A 182 15.75 -16.37 -4.31
CA GLY A 182 15.29 -17.33 -5.32
C GLY A 182 15.80 -18.76 -5.14
N ALA A 183 16.50 -19.05 -4.04
CA ALA A 183 17.02 -20.38 -3.70
C ALA A 183 16.19 -21.06 -2.61
N GLY A 184 15.53 -20.28 -1.74
CA GLY A 184 14.58 -20.78 -0.75
C GLY A 184 13.20 -21.16 -1.30
N GLU A 185 12.39 -21.80 -0.45
CA GLU A 185 10.97 -22.07 -0.75
C GLU A 185 10.14 -20.78 -0.68
N ASP A 186 9.15 -20.66 -1.56
CA ASP A 186 8.17 -19.58 -1.48
C ASP A 186 7.29 -19.76 -0.23
N GLU A 187 7.03 -18.66 0.47
CA GLU A 187 6.15 -18.65 1.64
C GLU A 187 4.70 -18.39 1.21
N SER A 188 3.75 -18.94 1.98
CA SER A 188 2.32 -18.75 1.74
C SER A 188 1.72 -17.89 2.84
N ALA A 189 1.09 -16.78 2.47
CA ALA A 189 0.28 -15.95 3.36
C ALA A 189 -1.21 -16.07 3.00
N MET A 190 -2.05 -16.07 4.04
CA MET A 190 -3.50 -16.09 3.85
C MET A 190 -3.98 -14.70 3.47
N VAL A 191 -4.86 -14.60 2.47
CA VAL A 191 -5.40 -13.31 2.04
C VAL A 191 -6.90 -13.41 1.80
N SER A 192 -7.63 -12.38 2.23
CA SER A 192 -9.03 -12.15 1.88
C SER A 192 -9.13 -10.86 1.09
N ILE A 193 -9.88 -10.86 0.00
CA ILE A 193 -10.06 -9.72 -0.89
C ILE A 193 -11.56 -9.53 -1.10
N SER A 194 -12.05 -8.32 -0.87
CA SER A 194 -13.42 -7.93 -1.16
C SER A 194 -13.44 -6.61 -1.92
N HIS A 195 -14.52 -6.34 -2.63
CA HIS A 195 -14.80 -5.01 -3.13
C HIS A 195 -16.30 -4.75 -3.06
N ASP A 196 -16.65 -3.52 -2.70
CA ASP A 196 -18.04 -3.05 -2.69
C ASP A 196 -18.07 -1.58 -3.11
N GLY A 197 -19.05 -1.24 -3.94
CA GLY A 197 -19.15 0.06 -4.60
C GLY A 197 -17.82 0.53 -5.22
N ASP A 198 -17.28 1.64 -4.71
CA ASP A 198 -16.04 2.29 -5.19
C ASP A 198 -14.76 1.83 -4.47
N TYR A 199 -14.81 0.83 -3.60
CA TYR A 199 -13.65 0.43 -2.79
C TYR A 199 -13.36 -1.06 -2.88
N ALA A 200 -12.08 -1.39 -3.00
CA ALA A 200 -11.55 -2.72 -2.80
C ALA A 200 -10.77 -2.75 -1.48
N THR A 201 -10.92 -3.82 -0.70
CA THR A 201 -10.22 -4.03 0.57
C THR A 201 -9.57 -5.39 0.60
N ALA A 202 -8.45 -5.50 1.31
CA ALA A 202 -7.82 -6.78 1.56
C ALA A 202 -7.25 -6.87 2.97
N VAL A 203 -7.25 -8.09 3.49
CA VAL A 203 -6.63 -8.45 4.76
C VAL A 203 -5.70 -9.62 4.50
N CYS A 204 -4.47 -9.53 5.02
CA CYS A 204 -3.47 -10.58 4.92
C CYS A 204 -2.99 -10.99 6.32
N LEU A 205 -2.85 -12.30 6.52
CA LEU A 205 -2.24 -12.91 7.69
C LEU A 205 -0.98 -13.65 7.26
N ALA A 206 0.14 -13.32 7.88
CA ALA A 206 1.44 -13.90 7.57
C ALA A 206 2.13 -14.38 8.84
N HIS A 207 2.91 -15.46 8.73
CA HIS A 207 3.79 -15.92 9.80
C HIS A 207 5.01 -15.00 9.89
N ASP A 208 5.44 -14.66 11.11
CA ASP A 208 6.63 -13.87 11.36
C ASP A 208 7.69 -14.73 12.06
N PRO A 209 8.71 -15.22 11.33
CA PRO A 209 9.75 -16.04 11.92
C PRO A 209 10.64 -15.28 12.92
N SER A 210 10.60 -13.94 12.94
CA SER A 210 11.38 -13.15 13.90
C SER A 210 10.80 -13.14 15.31
N VAL A 211 9.57 -13.64 15.48
CA VAL A 211 8.82 -13.64 16.76
C VAL A 211 8.94 -14.98 17.51
N THR A 212 9.88 -15.86 17.12
CA THR A 212 10.13 -17.09 17.88
C THR A 212 10.56 -16.77 19.31
N GLY A 213 9.72 -17.13 20.28
CA GLY A 213 9.95 -16.86 21.69
C GLY A 213 11.16 -17.60 22.23
N GLU A 214 12.14 -16.83 22.70
CA GLU A 214 13.07 -17.26 23.75
C GLU A 214 12.43 -17.12 25.14
#